data_AF-A0AAJ2E4U9-F1
#
_entry.id   AF-A0AAJ2E4U9-F1
#
_cell.length_a   1.000
_cell.length_b   1.000
_cell.length_c   1.000
_cell.angle_alpha   90.00
_cell.angle_beta   90.00
_cell.angle_gamma   90.00
#
_symmetry.space_group_name_H-M   'P 1'
#
loop_
_entity.id
_entity.type
_entity.pdbx_description
1 polymer ?
#
loop_
_entity_poly.entity_id
_entity_poly.type
_entity_poly.pdbx_seq_one_letter_code
_entity_poly.pdbx_strand_id
1 'polypeptide(L)' 'MFNAPSAWTPHVVVLGIEKPISDGFFVALFMRGSARFARTPIIAYTSLAGAEVIARDKEVE' A
#
# COMPACT_ATOMS: atom_id res chain seq x y z
N MET A 1 -12.58 -0.39 3.02
CA MET A 1 -12.28 0.86 3.76
C MET A 1 -11.44 0.50 4.98
N PHE A 2 -10.22 1.03 5.07
CA PHE A 2 -9.30 0.76 6.19
C PHE A 2 -9.78 1.53 7.42
N ASN A 3 -10.31 0.83 8.43
CA ASN A 3 -10.87 1.44 9.64
C ASN A 3 -9.91 1.26 10.82
N ALA A 4 -8.92 2.15 10.95
CA ALA A 4 -8.01 2.17 12.09
C ALA A 4 -8.60 3.06 13.21
N PRO A 5 -8.46 2.67 14.50
CA PRO A 5 -8.89 3.48 15.64
C PRO A 5 -8.44 4.93 15.52
N SER A 6 -9.33 5.89 15.87
CA SER A 6 -9.13 7.33 15.64
C SER A 6 -7.87 7.92 16.28
N ALA A 7 -7.28 7.23 17.28
CA ALA A 7 -6.11 7.71 18.03
C ALA A 7 -4.75 7.22 17.52
N TRP A 8 -4.68 6.13 16.73
CA TRP A 8 -3.40 5.53 16.35
C TRP A 8 -3.06 5.62 14.85
N THR A 9 -2.08 6.46 14.51
CA THR A 9 -1.49 6.48 13.17
C THR A 9 -0.22 5.61 13.19
N PRO A 10 -0.11 4.60 12.34
CA PRO A 10 1.07 3.75 12.30
C PRO A 10 2.29 4.57 11.81
N HIS A 11 3.44 4.31 12.43
CA HIS A 11 4.72 4.92 12.03
C HIS A 11 5.29 4.30 10.76
N VAL A 12 4.90 3.06 10.45
CA VAL A 12 5.27 2.32 9.24
C VAL A 12 4.16 1.33 8.93
N VAL A 13 3.93 1.08 7.64
CA VAL A 13 3.04 0.02 7.17
C VAL A 13 3.84 -0.97 6.35
N VAL A 14 3.71 -2.26 6.67
CA VAL A 14 4.25 -3.36 5.86
C VAL A 14 3.10 -3.93 5.04
N LEU A 15 3.27 -3.96 3.73
CA LEU A 15 2.19 -4.22 2.79
C LEU A 15 2.58 -5.32 1.81
N GLY A 16 1.76 -6.36 1.75
CA GLY A 16 1.93 -7.41 0.74
C GLY A 16 1.32 -6.96 -0.58
N ILE A 17 2.09 -6.96 -1.66
CA ILE A 17 1.54 -6.89 -3.01
C ILE A 17 1.21 -8.30 -3.51
N GLU A 18 0.39 -8.44 -4.55
CA GLU A 18 -0.09 -9.74 -5.10
C GLU A 18 -1.21 -10.44 -4.31
N LYS A 19 -1.92 -9.75 -3.39
CA LYS A 19 -3.05 -10.36 -2.69
C LYS A 19 -4.34 -10.26 -3.54
N PRO A 20 -5.08 -11.38 -3.77
CA PRO A 20 -6.25 -11.39 -4.66
C PRO A 20 -7.39 -10.42 -4.29
N ILE A 21 -7.53 -10.10 -3.00
CA ILE A 21 -8.64 -9.30 -2.45
C ILE A 21 -8.15 -7.93 -1.95
N SER A 22 -6.87 -7.81 -1.61
CA SER A 22 -6.30 -6.63 -0.95
C SER A 22 -4.93 -6.32 -1.54
N ASP A 23 -4.89 -6.04 -2.84
CA ASP A 23 -3.62 -5.73 -3.48
C ASP A 23 -3.00 -4.48 -2.86
N GLY A 24 -1.76 -4.62 -2.42
CA GLY A 24 -1.01 -3.56 -1.79
C GLY A 24 -0.90 -2.30 -2.66
N PHE A 25 -0.91 -2.41 -4.00
CA PHE A 25 -0.89 -1.21 -4.85
C PHE A 25 -2.10 -0.30 -4.60
N PHE A 26 -3.32 -0.85 -4.59
CA PHE A 26 -4.53 -0.06 -4.32
C PHE A 26 -4.59 0.45 -2.89
N VAL A 27 -4.11 -0.33 -1.92
CA VAL A 27 -4.07 0.12 -0.52
C VAL A 27 -3.08 1.27 -0.35
N ALA A 28 -1.89 1.19 -0.97
CA ALA A 28 -0.91 2.26 -0.96
C ALA A 28 -1.47 3.53 -1.61
N LEU A 29 -2.13 3.42 -2.77
CA LEU A 29 -2.79 4.54 -3.43
C LEU A 29 -3.85 5.20 -2.53
N PHE A 30 -4.71 4.40 -1.90
CA PHE A 30 -5.72 4.90 -0.97
C PHE A 30 -5.11 5.58 0.26
N MET A 31 -4.00 5.04 0.78
CA MET A 31 -3.25 5.67 1.87
C MET A 31 -2.69 7.03 1.46
N ARG A 32 -2.18 7.17 0.22
CA ARG A 32 -1.68 8.46 -0.31
C ARG A 32 -2.79 9.50 -0.46
N GLY A 33 -4.01 9.08 -0.74
CA GLY A 33 -5.19 9.96 -0.74
C GLY A 33 -5.71 10.34 0.66
N SER A 34 -5.23 9.72 1.73
CA SER A 34 -5.72 9.96 3.10
C SER A 34 -4.94 11.08 3.80
N ALA A 35 -5.65 12.07 4.36
CA ALA A 35 -5.03 13.11 5.19
C ALA A 35 -4.20 12.55 6.37
N ARG A 36 -4.58 11.37 6.88
CA ARG A 36 -3.95 10.74 8.05
C ARG A 36 -2.73 9.90 7.69
N PHE A 37 -2.76 9.19 6.55
CA PHE A 37 -1.76 8.18 6.20
C PHE A 37 -0.88 8.56 5.02
N ALA A 38 -1.13 9.72 4.36
CA ALA A 38 -0.42 10.13 3.16
C ALA A 38 1.10 10.11 3.31
N ARG A 39 1.60 10.44 4.50
CA ARG A 39 3.04 10.47 4.82
C ARG A 39 3.55 9.25 5.55
N THR A 40 2.72 8.27 5.85
CA THR A 40 3.18 7.04 6.50
C THR A 40 4.08 6.27 5.54
N PRO A 41 5.32 5.95 5.94
CA PRO A 41 6.22 5.08 5.17
C PRO A 41 5.58 3.71 4.91
N ILE A 42 5.74 3.19 3.69
CA ILE A 42 5.25 1.88 3.28
C ILE A 42 6.46 1.03 2.88
N ILE A 43 6.56 -0.16 3.48
CA ILE A 43 7.47 -1.21 3.06
C ILE A 43 6.63 -2.24 2.30
N ALA A 44 6.75 -2.26 0.98
CA ALA A 44 6.13 -3.28 0.16
C ALA A 44 6.96 -4.57 0.20
N TYR A 45 6.30 -5.71 0.43
CA TYR A 45 6.93 -7.03 0.33
C TYR A 45 6.21 -7.87 -0.72
N THR A 46 6.97 -8.67 -1.46
CA THR A 46 6.49 -9.42 -2.63
C THR A 46 7.36 -10.61 -2.94
N SER A 47 6.79 -11.57 -3.66
CA SER A 47 7.55 -12.61 -4.37
C SER A 47 7.88 -12.24 -5.82
N LEU A 48 7.30 -11.16 -6.37
CA LEU A 48 7.58 -10.71 -7.73
C LEU A 48 9.04 -10.31 -7.93
N ALA A 49 9.53 -10.53 -9.14
CA ALA A 49 10.74 -9.88 -9.59
C ALA A 49 10.53 -8.37 -9.72
N GLY A 50 11.59 -7.58 -9.54
CA GLY A 50 11.49 -6.12 -9.58
C GLY A 50 10.91 -5.56 -10.90
N ALA A 51 11.14 -6.23 -12.03
CA ALA A 51 10.55 -5.83 -13.31
C ALA A 51 9.02 -5.96 -13.33
N GLU A 52 8.48 -7.02 -12.72
CA GLU A 52 7.04 -7.26 -12.62
C GLU A 52 6.38 -6.24 -11.67
N VAL A 53 7.07 -5.87 -10.59
CA VAL A 53 6.62 -4.79 -9.68
C VAL A 53 6.45 -3.48 -10.44
N ILE A 54 7.45 -3.09 -11.24
CA ILE A 54 7.41 -1.84 -12.03
C ILE A 54 6.31 -1.88 -13.09
N ALA A 55 6.11 -3.03 -13.75
CA ALA A 55 5.06 -3.18 -14.74
C ALA A 55 3.67 -3.01 -14.12
N ARG A 56 3.42 -3.64 -12.97
CA ARG A 56 2.14 -3.55 -12.27
C ARG A 56 1.86 -2.18 -11.67
N ASP A 57 2.88 -1.47 -11.19
CA ASP A 57 2.73 -0.10 -10.70
C ASP A 57 2.12 0.84 -11.77
N LYS A 58 2.59 0.71 -13.01
CA LYS A 58 2.07 1.49 -14.17
C LYS A 58 0.63 1.17 -14.54
N GLU A 59 0.11 0.00 -14.17
CA GLU A 59 -1.28 -0.39 -14.44
C GLU A 59 -2.25 0.25 -13.44
N VAL A 60 -1.75 0.78 -12.33
CA VAL A 60 -2.53 1.33 -11.21
C VAL A 60 -2.48 2.87 -11.17
N GLU A 61 -1.60 3.49 -11.95
CA GLU A 61 -1.52 4.95 -12.21
C GLU A 61 -2.61 5.41 -13.20
#